data_AF-A0A9D6SBH6-F1
#
_entry.id   AF-A0A9D6SBH6-F1
#
_cell.length_a   1.000
_cell.length_b   1.000
_cell.length_c   1.000
_cell.angle_alpha   90.00
_cell.angle_beta   90.00
_cell.angle_gamma   90.00
#
_symmetry.space_group_name_H-M   'P 1'
#
loop_
_entity.id
_entity.type
_entity.pdbx_description
1 polymer ?
#
loop_
_entity_poly.entity_id
_entity_poly.type
_entity_poly.pdbx_seq_one_letter_code
_entity_poly.pdbx_strand_id
1 'polypeptide(L)'
;MPSSHRPQPRILLDWFNVRYRTLFLLVFLFLAAGGAAYFLYAEGLWDLGPRIGAIREVRRAEKLLERAGPQTRGGADEGLRSLERNAAILLQEARDHLKAGRLGDSRSAALQSQQCSQKILDGALGESAFTVRLYKVEGDVRVKSPGSFLWERAATNLTLNVGDQVKTASNASAQIVYFDGTITTVKPGSLVEVKELFEDPTTKIRRVRERVNWGRVSAATERRNVQGSFHEVSTENAVARAEEQADFEVEYDRAGGRTRMTVQAGRPSLTTARDTVALQPREFVEVDRESRVGERDTIPGPPQLLEPIDQRVFVYDDPEDSVTVLRWAPVPEAVRYHLQLSQQSLFGELLLDKEDVRFATVKLPKLPEGSFYWRVRAVDGRTRAGVFSEARKFRVRSRALRNPEDQAPPPLEIFDFLPSGPLVIINGRTEPGAVISVGRQKVDVYEDGSFTAIVRLEKEGLNQLQIRVQDPAGNATSMTKSVYVESF
;
A
#
# COMPACT_ATOMS: atom_id res chain seq x y z
N MET A 1 77.23 32.42 -22.21
CA MET A 1 76.06 31.92 -22.99
C MET A 1 74.89 31.77 -22.01
N PRO A 2 73.67 32.16 -22.40
CA PRO A 2 72.86 33.10 -21.61
C PRO A 2 71.60 32.50 -20.95
N SER A 3 71.12 33.24 -19.95
CA SER A 3 69.88 33.07 -19.18
C SER A 3 68.63 33.48 -19.96
N SER A 4 67.60 32.62 -19.99
CA SER A 4 66.27 32.93 -20.54
C SER A 4 65.22 33.06 -19.44
N HIS A 5 64.82 34.30 -19.18
CA HIS A 5 63.64 34.65 -18.37
C HIS A 5 62.35 34.35 -19.16
N ARG A 6 61.39 33.66 -18.53
CA ARG A 6 60.02 33.54 -19.02
C ARG A 6 59.22 34.83 -18.74
N PRO A 7 58.52 35.43 -19.73
CA PRO A 7 57.66 36.58 -19.51
C PRO A 7 56.27 36.16 -18.98
N GLN A 8 55.73 36.95 -18.03
CA GLN A 8 54.37 36.81 -17.49
C GLN A 8 53.31 37.38 -18.44
N PRO A 9 52.09 36.81 -18.49
CA PRO A 9 51.00 37.33 -19.29
C PRO A 9 50.39 38.59 -18.67
N ARG A 10 50.31 39.66 -19.46
CA ARG A 10 49.60 40.91 -19.11
C ARG A 10 48.09 40.70 -19.21
N ILE A 11 47.38 40.89 -18.10
CA ILE A 11 45.91 40.94 -18.06
C ILE A 11 45.49 42.35 -18.53
N LEU A 12 44.77 42.43 -19.64
CA LEU A 12 44.05 43.63 -20.08
C LEU A 12 42.70 43.66 -19.34
N LEU A 13 42.54 44.60 -18.41
CA LEU A 13 41.25 44.94 -17.82
C LEU A 13 40.57 46.00 -18.69
N ASP A 14 39.47 45.64 -19.34
CA ASP A 14 38.60 46.59 -20.04
C ASP A 14 37.82 47.42 -19.01
N TRP A 15 38.08 48.73 -18.98
CA TRP A 15 37.36 49.67 -18.12
C TRP A 15 36.16 50.23 -18.88
N PHE A 16 34.94 49.89 -18.45
CA PHE A 16 33.72 50.54 -18.95
C PHE A 16 33.48 51.86 -18.18
N ASN A 17 33.55 52.99 -18.89
CA ASN A 17 33.15 54.29 -18.35
C ASN A 17 31.62 54.40 -18.30
N VAL A 18 31.02 54.09 -17.14
CA VAL A 18 29.59 54.35 -16.89
C VAL A 18 29.41 55.84 -16.62
N ARG A 19 28.68 56.54 -17.49
CA ARG A 19 28.35 57.97 -17.30
C ARG A 19 27.62 58.15 -15.96
N TYR A 20 28.03 59.15 -15.18
CA TYR A 20 27.48 59.43 -13.84
C TYR A 20 25.96 59.53 -13.82
N ARG A 21 25.34 60.07 -14.89
CA ARG A 21 23.87 60.10 -15.06
C ARG A 21 23.23 58.72 -15.10
N THR A 22 23.85 57.73 -15.72
CA THR A 22 23.33 56.35 -15.80
C THR A 22 23.43 55.65 -14.45
N LEU A 23 24.53 55.89 -13.72
CA LEU A 23 24.70 55.38 -12.36
C LEU A 23 23.65 55.98 -11.41
N PHE A 24 23.42 57.30 -11.51
CA PHE A 24 22.41 57.98 -10.70
C PHE A 24 20.99 57.49 -11.02
N LEU A 25 20.70 57.19 -12.29
CA LEU A 25 19.41 56.66 -12.70
C LEU A 25 19.18 55.23 -12.21
N LEU A 26 20.23 54.40 -12.18
CA LEU A 26 20.17 53.05 -11.60
C LEU A 26 19.99 53.11 -10.07
N VAL A 27 20.73 53.97 -9.38
CA VAL A 27 20.57 54.18 -7.93
C VAL A 27 19.17 54.69 -7.61
N PHE A 28 18.65 55.63 -8.40
CA PHE A 28 17.28 56.12 -8.25
C PHE A 28 16.23 55.03 -8.50
N LEU A 29 16.39 54.21 -9.54
CA LEU A 29 15.50 53.06 -9.79
C LEU A 29 15.56 52.04 -8.65
N PHE A 30 16.74 51.78 -8.10
CA PHE A 30 16.92 50.86 -6.98
C PHE A 30 16.27 51.39 -5.70
N LEU A 31 16.42 52.69 -5.42
CA LEU A 31 15.76 53.36 -4.30
C LEU A 31 14.25 53.46 -4.49
N ALA A 32 13.77 53.69 -5.72
CA ALA A 32 12.34 53.69 -6.03
C ALA A 32 11.73 52.30 -5.89
N ALA A 33 12.43 51.25 -6.35
CA ALA A 33 12.01 49.86 -6.17
C ALA A 33 12.03 49.44 -4.70
N GLY A 34 13.07 49.84 -3.95
CA GLY A 34 13.17 49.63 -2.51
C GLY A 34 12.08 50.38 -1.74
N GLY A 35 11.78 51.62 -2.13
CA GLY A 35 10.71 52.43 -1.57
C GLY A 35 9.32 51.87 -1.87
N ALA A 36 9.09 51.35 -3.08
CA ALA A 36 7.86 50.66 -3.44
C ALA A 36 7.71 49.34 -2.67
N ALA A 37 8.78 48.56 -2.53
CA ALA A 37 8.78 47.34 -1.72
C ALA A 37 8.52 47.63 -0.24
N TYR A 38 9.13 48.69 0.30
CA TYR A 38 8.91 49.16 1.66
C TYR A 38 7.49 49.70 1.85
N PHE A 39 6.94 50.43 0.88
CA PHE A 39 5.55 50.91 0.91
C PHE A 39 4.56 49.75 0.88
N LEU A 40 4.80 48.75 0.03
CA LEU A 40 4.01 47.51 -0.02
C LEU A 40 4.12 46.69 1.28
N TYR A 41 5.27 46.72 1.94
CA TYR A 41 5.50 46.09 3.25
C TYR A 41 4.81 46.87 4.38
N ALA A 42 4.93 48.20 4.40
CA ALA A 42 4.37 49.09 5.41
C ALA A 42 2.83 49.19 5.35
N GLU A 43 2.24 49.07 4.16
CA GLU A 43 0.79 49.00 3.94
C GLU A 43 0.22 47.58 4.13
N GLY A 44 1.04 46.57 4.44
CA GLY A 44 0.58 45.19 4.64
C GLY A 44 0.07 44.49 3.38
N LEU A 45 0.37 45.01 2.18
CA LEU A 45 -0.13 44.51 0.89
C LEU A 45 0.51 43.18 0.46
N TRP A 46 1.59 42.73 1.10
CA TRP A 46 2.11 41.35 0.97
C TRP A 46 1.12 40.28 1.49
N ASP A 47 0.22 40.73 2.37
CA ASP A 47 -1.10 40.20 2.76
C ASP A 47 -1.93 39.37 1.75
N LEU A 48 -1.81 39.81 0.49
CA LEU A 48 -2.80 39.57 -0.55
C LEU A 48 -2.63 38.21 -1.23
N GLY A 49 -1.41 37.70 -1.39
CA GLY A 49 -1.15 36.44 -2.07
C GLY A 49 -1.86 35.25 -1.42
N PRO A 50 -1.64 35.00 -0.11
CA PRO A 50 -2.30 33.94 0.63
C PRO A 50 -3.82 34.15 0.74
N ARG A 51 -4.26 35.40 0.90
CA ARG A 51 -5.69 35.74 1.04
C ARG A 51 -6.46 35.53 -0.26
N ILE A 52 -5.88 35.92 -1.40
CA ILE A 52 -6.42 35.64 -2.73
C ILE A 52 -6.48 34.13 -2.98
N GLY A 53 -5.47 33.39 -2.53
CA GLY A 53 -5.46 31.93 -2.56
C GLY A 53 -6.63 31.32 -1.79
N ALA A 54 -6.85 31.73 -0.54
CA ALA A 54 -7.94 31.24 0.29
C ALA A 54 -9.33 31.60 -0.29
N ILE A 55 -9.52 32.84 -0.75
CA ILE A 55 -10.77 33.27 -1.43
C ILE A 55 -11.07 32.40 -2.65
N ARG A 56 -10.06 32.07 -3.45
CA ARG A 56 -10.20 31.23 -4.64
C ARG A 56 -10.68 29.83 -4.28
N GLU A 57 -10.10 29.22 -3.25
CA GLU A 57 -10.48 27.87 -2.82
C GLU A 57 -11.86 27.81 -2.18
N VAL A 58 -12.25 28.82 -1.38
CA VAL A 58 -13.63 28.92 -0.84
C VAL A 58 -14.65 29.03 -1.98
N ARG A 59 -14.37 29.85 -3.00
CA ARG A 59 -15.26 30.00 -4.16
C ARG A 59 -15.37 28.73 -5.00
N ARG A 60 -14.29 27.94 -5.08
CA ARG A 60 -14.31 26.61 -5.73
C ARG A 60 -15.15 25.61 -4.95
N ALA A 61 -14.98 25.57 -3.63
CA ALA A 61 -15.77 24.72 -2.72
C ALA A 61 -17.27 25.02 -2.85
N GLU A 62 -17.64 26.30 -2.85
CA GLU A 62 -19.02 26.75 -3.03
C GLU A 62 -19.63 26.27 -4.36
N LYS A 63 -18.92 26.45 -5.47
CA LYS A 63 -19.37 25.97 -6.79
C LYS A 63 -19.52 24.45 -6.87
N LEU A 64 -18.62 23.70 -6.23
CA LEU A 64 -18.69 22.24 -6.22
C LEU A 64 -19.88 21.76 -5.38
N LEU A 65 -20.11 22.35 -4.22
CA LEU A 65 -21.25 22.02 -3.36
C LEU A 65 -22.60 22.34 -4.03
N GLU A 66 -22.71 23.48 -4.71
CA GLU A 66 -23.91 23.82 -5.50
C GLU A 66 -24.19 22.80 -6.60
N ARG A 67 -23.15 22.28 -7.26
CA ARG A 67 -23.28 21.24 -8.29
C ARG A 67 -23.64 19.88 -7.69
N ALA A 68 -23.17 19.59 -6.48
CA ALA A 68 -23.40 18.35 -5.77
C ALA A 68 -24.82 18.25 -5.17
N GLY A 69 -25.38 19.36 -4.66
CA GLY A 69 -26.66 19.38 -3.95
C GLY A 69 -27.89 18.81 -4.70
N PRO A 70 -28.03 18.94 -6.02
CA PRO A 70 -29.10 18.26 -6.76
C PRO A 70 -29.03 16.74 -6.71
N GLN A 71 -27.83 16.16 -6.60
CA GLN A 71 -27.60 14.71 -6.63
C GLN A 71 -28.08 14.00 -5.35
N THR A 72 -28.12 14.71 -4.23
CA THR A 72 -28.55 14.18 -2.92
C THR A 72 -30.06 14.24 -2.72
N ARG A 73 -30.77 15.01 -3.55
CA ARG A 73 -32.24 15.21 -3.48
C ARG A 73 -33.03 14.16 -4.26
N GLY A 74 -32.40 13.45 -5.21
CA GLY A 74 -33.04 12.47 -6.10
C GLY A 74 -33.06 11.01 -5.60
N GLY A 75 -32.35 10.69 -4.51
CA GLY A 75 -32.22 9.31 -3.99
C GLY A 75 -32.49 9.17 -2.49
N ALA A 76 -32.84 7.96 -2.05
CA ALA A 76 -33.08 7.57 -0.66
C ALA A 76 -31.77 7.30 0.12
N ASP A 77 -30.63 7.84 -0.32
CA ASP A 77 -29.33 7.59 0.27
C ASP A 77 -29.01 8.61 1.38
N GLU A 78 -29.10 8.15 2.63
CA GLU A 78 -28.84 8.97 3.83
C GLU A 78 -27.35 9.36 3.95
N GLY A 79 -26.43 8.57 3.35
CA GLY A 79 -24.99 8.82 3.35
C GLY A 79 -24.60 10.00 2.45
N LEU A 80 -25.20 10.12 1.26
CA LEU A 80 -24.98 11.30 0.41
C LEU A 80 -25.48 12.59 1.09
N ARG A 81 -26.57 12.52 1.86
CA ARG A 81 -27.10 13.65 2.64
C ARG A 81 -26.26 14.00 3.85
N SER A 82 -25.56 13.04 4.47
CA SER A 82 -24.60 13.34 5.55
C SER A 82 -23.33 13.99 4.98
N LEU A 83 -22.83 13.51 3.83
CA LEU A 83 -21.71 14.12 3.12
C LEU A 83 -22.01 15.56 2.68
N GLU A 84 -23.21 15.85 2.18
CA GLU A 84 -23.62 17.21 1.83
C GLU A 84 -23.65 18.12 3.06
N ARG A 85 -24.19 17.64 4.19
CA ARG A 85 -24.18 18.39 5.46
C ARG A 85 -22.76 18.68 5.93
N ASN A 86 -21.86 17.69 5.87
CA ASN A 86 -20.46 17.86 6.24
C ASN A 86 -19.74 18.86 5.31
N ALA A 87 -19.96 18.75 4.00
CA ALA A 87 -19.40 19.70 3.02
C ALA A 87 -19.88 21.14 3.28
N ALA A 88 -21.15 21.32 3.66
CA ALA A 88 -21.73 22.61 4.00
C ALA A 88 -21.16 23.20 5.31
N ILE A 89 -20.96 22.37 6.34
CA ILE A 89 -20.31 22.78 7.61
C ILE A 89 -18.88 23.24 7.33
N LEU A 90 -18.09 22.45 6.60
CA LEU A 90 -16.70 22.77 6.25
C LEU A 90 -16.59 24.03 5.38
N LEU A 91 -17.54 24.25 4.46
CA LEU A 91 -17.60 25.49 3.69
C LEU A 91 -17.87 26.71 4.58
N GLN A 92 -18.75 26.54 5.57
CA GLN A 92 -19.07 27.60 6.51
C GLN A 92 -17.88 27.91 7.41
N GLU A 93 -17.19 26.90 7.94
CA GLU A 93 -15.94 27.06 8.68
C GLU A 93 -14.88 27.78 7.83
N ALA A 94 -14.72 27.38 6.58
CA ALA A 94 -13.77 28.02 5.67
C ALA A 94 -14.04 29.52 5.48
N ARG A 95 -15.32 29.91 5.39
CA ARG A 95 -15.75 31.32 5.33
C ARG A 95 -15.46 32.05 6.64
N ASP A 96 -15.69 31.41 7.77
CA ASP A 96 -15.49 32.04 9.08
C ASP A 96 -14.00 32.19 9.41
N HIS A 97 -13.16 31.22 9.06
CA HIS A 97 -11.70 31.34 9.08
C HIS A 97 -11.19 32.44 8.16
N LEU A 98 -11.79 32.59 6.97
CA LEU A 98 -11.44 33.66 6.03
C LEU A 98 -11.74 35.05 6.59
N LYS A 99 -12.90 35.22 7.24
CA LYS A 99 -13.29 36.46 7.94
C LYS A 99 -12.35 36.75 9.11
N ALA A 100 -11.93 35.73 9.83
CA ALA A 100 -11.01 35.82 10.96
C ALA A 100 -9.53 36.02 10.56
N GLY A 101 -9.21 36.10 9.26
CA GLY A 101 -7.83 36.24 8.78
C GLY A 101 -6.97 34.98 8.91
N ARG A 102 -7.55 33.83 9.28
CA ARG A 102 -6.84 32.54 9.38
C ARG A 102 -6.81 31.84 8.02
N LEU A 103 -5.90 32.30 7.17
CA LEU A 103 -5.87 31.93 5.74
C LEU A 103 -5.50 30.46 5.50
N GLY A 104 -4.60 29.89 6.31
CA GLY A 104 -4.25 28.47 6.26
C GLY A 104 -5.43 27.56 6.57
N ASP A 105 -6.09 27.81 7.70
CA ASP A 105 -7.29 27.07 8.15
C ASP A 105 -8.45 27.20 7.16
N SER A 106 -8.66 28.41 6.63
CA SER A 106 -9.67 28.68 5.61
C SER A 106 -9.42 27.84 4.35
N ARG A 107 -8.17 27.77 3.90
CA ARG A 107 -7.79 26.97 2.75
C ARG A 107 -7.96 25.48 3.00
N SER A 108 -7.57 24.96 4.17
CA SER A 108 -7.74 23.54 4.49
C SER A 108 -9.21 23.14 4.59
N ALA A 109 -10.04 23.93 5.27
CA ALA A 109 -11.48 23.67 5.37
C ALA A 109 -12.16 23.75 4.00
N ALA A 110 -11.76 24.71 3.15
CA ALA A 110 -12.24 24.81 1.77
C ALA A 110 -11.88 23.57 0.94
N LEU A 111 -10.62 23.08 1.01
CA LEU A 111 -10.20 21.88 0.30
C LEU A 111 -10.95 20.62 0.78
N GLN A 112 -11.22 20.50 2.07
CA GLN A 112 -12.02 19.38 2.61
C GLN A 112 -13.48 19.44 2.13
N SER A 113 -14.08 20.63 2.11
CA SER A 113 -15.41 20.84 1.54
C SER A 113 -15.46 20.48 0.05
N GLN A 114 -14.41 20.84 -0.73
CA GLN A 114 -14.26 20.42 -2.13
C GLN A 114 -14.21 18.90 -2.26
N GLN A 115 -13.43 18.20 -1.42
CA GLN A 115 -13.32 16.74 -1.45
C GLN A 115 -14.67 16.05 -1.13
N CYS A 116 -15.40 16.51 -0.12
CA CYS A 116 -16.74 15.98 0.18
C CYS A 116 -17.72 16.22 -0.99
N SER A 117 -17.70 17.42 -1.58
CA SER A 117 -18.55 17.77 -2.72
C SER A 117 -18.20 16.97 -3.97
N GLN A 118 -16.91 16.73 -4.21
CA GLN A 118 -16.42 15.89 -5.30
C GLN A 118 -16.86 14.44 -5.11
N LYS A 119 -16.75 13.88 -3.90
CA LYS A 119 -17.27 12.53 -3.58
C LYS A 119 -18.77 12.37 -3.82
N ILE A 120 -19.57 13.41 -3.61
CA ILE A 120 -21.02 13.39 -3.94
C ILE A 120 -21.20 13.34 -5.46
N LEU A 121 -20.43 14.12 -6.21
CA LEU A 121 -20.47 14.13 -7.67
C LEU A 121 -19.98 12.80 -8.27
N ASP A 122 -18.93 12.21 -7.69
CA ASP A 122 -18.37 10.93 -8.09
C ASP A 122 -19.32 9.77 -7.73
N GLY A 123 -19.93 9.84 -6.53
CA GLY A 123 -20.96 8.90 -6.10
C GLY A 123 -22.24 8.96 -6.96
N ALA A 124 -22.58 10.14 -7.49
CA ALA A 124 -23.66 10.31 -8.46
C ALA A 124 -23.32 9.79 -9.87
N LEU A 125 -22.02 9.67 -10.19
CA LEU A 125 -21.50 9.10 -11.44
C LEU A 125 -21.29 7.58 -11.37
N GLY A 126 -21.69 6.93 -10.27
CA GLY A 126 -21.59 5.47 -10.11
C GLY A 126 -20.22 4.98 -9.64
N GLU A 127 -19.26 5.87 -9.34
CA GLU A 127 -18.04 5.51 -8.63
C GLU A 127 -18.35 5.45 -7.13
N SER A 128 -18.81 4.28 -6.69
CA SER A 128 -19.12 4.05 -5.28
C SER A 128 -17.90 4.28 -4.39
N ALA A 129 -18.13 4.80 -3.18
CA ALA A 129 -17.12 5.07 -2.14
C ALA A 129 -16.34 3.82 -1.64
N PHE A 130 -16.45 2.67 -2.33
CA PHE A 130 -15.82 1.40 -2.00
C PHE A 130 -14.44 1.34 -2.62
N THR A 131 -13.42 1.58 -1.79
CA THR A 131 -12.05 1.63 -2.26
C THR A 131 -11.46 0.22 -2.30
N VAL A 132 -11.53 -0.45 -3.45
CA VAL A 132 -10.72 -1.65 -3.71
C VAL A 132 -9.49 -1.21 -4.47
N ARG A 133 -8.30 -1.59 -4.00
CA ARG A 133 -7.04 -1.17 -4.64
C ARG A 133 -6.08 -2.32 -4.80
N LEU A 134 -5.36 -2.32 -5.92
CA LEU A 134 -4.11 -3.06 -6.03
C LEU A 134 -3.06 -2.36 -5.18
N TYR A 135 -2.75 -2.96 -4.04
CA TYR A 135 -1.80 -2.43 -3.09
C TYR A 135 -0.36 -2.74 -3.47
N LYS A 136 -0.12 -3.96 -3.94
CA LYS A 136 1.22 -4.42 -4.29
C LYS A 136 1.18 -5.22 -5.56
N VAL A 137 2.12 -4.92 -6.44
CA VAL A 137 2.27 -5.53 -7.75
C VAL A 137 3.73 -5.93 -7.90
N GLU A 138 3.98 -7.23 -8.02
CA GLU A 138 5.31 -7.80 -8.28
C GLU A 138 5.25 -8.58 -9.60
N GLY A 139 6.19 -8.35 -10.53
CA GLY A 139 6.21 -8.99 -11.85
C GLY A 139 5.26 -8.38 -12.89
N ASP A 140 4.89 -9.16 -13.93
CA ASP A 140 3.91 -8.77 -14.95
C ASP A 140 2.49 -9.08 -14.46
N VAL A 141 1.85 -8.06 -13.88
CA VAL A 141 0.44 -8.06 -13.51
C VAL A 141 -0.30 -7.16 -14.46
N ARG A 142 -1.44 -7.64 -14.97
CA ARG A 142 -2.28 -6.90 -15.91
C ARG A 142 -3.71 -6.80 -15.41
N VAL A 143 -4.33 -5.67 -15.69
CA VAL A 143 -5.74 -5.42 -15.39
C VAL A 143 -6.52 -5.21 -16.69
N LYS A 144 -7.76 -5.66 -16.70
CA LYS A 144 -8.72 -5.39 -17.77
C LYS A 144 -10.04 -4.92 -17.19
N SER A 145 -10.46 -3.72 -17.56
CA SER A 145 -11.73 -3.17 -17.14
C SER A 145 -12.93 -3.74 -17.90
N PRO A 146 -14.15 -3.68 -17.32
CA PRO A 146 -15.39 -4.04 -17.99
C PRO A 146 -15.51 -3.38 -19.36
N GLY A 147 -15.86 -4.15 -20.39
CA GLY A 147 -16.01 -3.64 -21.76
C GLY A 147 -14.71 -3.31 -22.49
N SER A 148 -13.56 -3.26 -21.81
CA SER A 148 -12.26 -3.15 -22.46
C SER A 148 -11.81 -4.48 -23.05
N PHE A 149 -11.21 -4.42 -24.23
CA PHE A 149 -10.55 -5.56 -24.87
C PHE A 149 -9.04 -5.59 -24.62
N LEU A 150 -8.49 -4.53 -24.02
CA LEU A 150 -7.06 -4.36 -23.83
C LEU A 150 -6.67 -4.67 -22.39
N TRP A 151 -5.62 -5.48 -22.25
CA TRP A 151 -4.95 -5.72 -20.98
C TRP A 151 -3.91 -4.62 -20.76
N GLU A 152 -4.04 -3.88 -19.67
CA GLU A 152 -3.11 -2.84 -19.29
C GLU A 152 -2.21 -3.34 -18.16
N ARG A 153 -0.98 -2.83 -18.10
CA ARG A 153 -0.08 -3.16 -17.00
C ARG A 153 -0.62 -2.52 -15.73
N ALA A 154 -0.74 -3.32 -14.66
CA ALA A 154 -1.20 -2.84 -13.38
C ALA A 154 -0.19 -1.87 -12.76
N ALA A 155 -0.68 -0.72 -12.32
CA ALA A 155 0.08 0.17 -11.45
C ALA A 155 -0.23 -0.12 -9.98
N THR A 156 0.72 0.18 -9.10
CA THR A 156 0.47 0.24 -7.66
C THR A 156 -0.60 1.30 -7.36
N ASN A 157 -1.47 1.05 -6.39
CA ASN A 157 -2.62 1.85 -5.96
C ASN A 157 -3.76 1.99 -6.98
N LEU A 158 -3.72 1.24 -8.08
CA LEU A 158 -4.81 1.20 -9.06
C LEU A 158 -6.11 0.80 -8.35
N THR A 159 -7.14 1.64 -8.47
CA THR A 159 -8.48 1.33 -7.99
C THR A 159 -9.09 0.25 -8.89
N LEU A 160 -9.71 -0.76 -8.28
CA LEU A 160 -10.46 -1.79 -8.97
C LEU A 160 -11.95 -1.58 -8.77
N ASN A 161 -12.71 -1.74 -9.85
CA ASN A 161 -14.16 -1.66 -9.89
C ASN A 161 -14.79 -3.05 -10.07
N VAL A 162 -16.10 -3.14 -9.85
CA VAL A 162 -16.86 -4.35 -10.16
C VAL A 162 -16.72 -4.68 -11.65
N GLY A 163 -16.35 -5.93 -11.93
CA GLY A 163 -16.09 -6.50 -13.24
C GLY A 163 -14.65 -6.34 -13.74
N ASP A 164 -13.79 -5.62 -13.02
CA ASP A 164 -12.36 -5.59 -13.33
C ASP A 164 -11.74 -6.98 -13.15
N GLN A 165 -10.81 -7.30 -14.04
CA GLN A 165 -10.07 -8.56 -14.03
C GLN A 165 -8.59 -8.32 -13.78
N VAL A 166 -8.01 -9.05 -12.84
CA VAL A 166 -6.58 -9.00 -12.48
C VAL A 166 -5.92 -10.31 -12.86
N LYS A 167 -4.92 -10.24 -13.73
CA LYS A 167 -4.13 -11.37 -14.22
C LYS A 167 -2.68 -11.27 -13.76
N THR A 168 -2.15 -12.37 -13.23
CA THR A 168 -0.73 -12.50 -12.88
C THR A 168 -0.04 -13.49 -13.82
N ALA A 169 1.16 -13.15 -14.31
CA ALA A 169 2.06 -14.09 -14.98
C ALA A 169 2.60 -15.16 -13.99
N SER A 170 3.35 -16.14 -14.50
CA SER A 170 3.93 -17.23 -13.70
C SER A 170 5.01 -16.77 -12.71
N ASN A 171 5.58 -15.59 -12.91
CA ASN A 171 6.55 -14.95 -12.02
C ASN A 171 6.01 -13.64 -11.41
N ALA A 172 4.68 -13.52 -11.31
CA ALA A 172 4.03 -12.30 -10.85
C ALA A 172 3.06 -12.58 -9.72
N SER A 173 2.81 -11.60 -8.86
CA SER A 173 1.84 -11.69 -7.79
C SER A 173 1.30 -10.30 -7.47
N ALA A 174 0.07 -10.26 -6.97
CA ALA A 174 -0.58 -9.02 -6.62
C ALA A 174 -1.32 -9.12 -5.29
N GLN A 175 -1.42 -8.02 -4.56
CA GLN A 175 -2.31 -7.90 -3.41
C GLN A 175 -3.40 -6.89 -3.68
N ILE A 176 -4.64 -7.32 -3.45
CA ILE A 176 -5.83 -6.50 -3.49
C ILE A 176 -6.25 -6.23 -2.04
N VAL A 177 -6.45 -4.95 -1.72
CA VAL A 177 -7.01 -4.53 -0.43
C VAL A 177 -8.44 -4.08 -0.68
N TYR A 178 -9.39 -4.76 -0.03
CA TYR A 178 -10.81 -4.45 -0.10
C TYR A 178 -11.20 -3.44 0.99
N PHE A 179 -12.29 -2.73 0.74
CA PHE A 179 -12.82 -1.72 1.67
C PHE A 179 -13.29 -2.32 3.01
N ASP A 180 -13.56 -3.63 3.06
CA ASP A 180 -13.96 -4.33 4.28
C ASP A 180 -12.77 -4.82 5.12
N GLY A 181 -11.54 -4.43 4.73
CA GLY A 181 -10.30 -4.82 5.39
C GLY A 181 -9.72 -6.15 4.90
N THR A 182 -10.44 -6.90 4.05
CA THR A 182 -9.92 -8.14 3.49
C THR A 182 -8.73 -7.87 2.59
N ILE A 183 -7.68 -8.68 2.72
CA ILE A 183 -6.52 -8.67 1.83
C ILE A 183 -6.51 -9.97 1.04
N THR A 184 -6.66 -9.87 -0.28
CA THR A 184 -6.50 -11.01 -1.18
C THR A 184 -5.14 -10.95 -1.87
N THR A 185 -4.33 -11.98 -1.71
CA THR A 185 -3.09 -12.19 -2.48
C THR A 185 -3.39 -13.08 -3.68
N VAL A 186 -3.32 -12.52 -4.88
CA VAL A 186 -3.38 -13.22 -6.16
C VAL A 186 -2.02 -13.84 -6.46
N LYS A 187 -1.95 -15.19 -6.43
CA LYS A 187 -0.71 -15.96 -6.60
C LYS A 187 -0.29 -16.00 -8.08
N PRO A 188 0.93 -16.46 -8.42
CA PRO A 188 1.37 -16.53 -9.81
C PRO A 188 0.49 -17.40 -10.70
N GLY A 189 0.35 -16.99 -11.96
CA GLY A 189 -0.42 -17.72 -12.97
C GLY A 189 -1.94 -17.69 -12.78
N SER A 190 -2.48 -16.65 -12.14
CA SER A 190 -3.90 -16.60 -11.75
C SER A 190 -4.68 -15.53 -12.52
N LEU A 191 -6.00 -15.72 -12.62
CA LEU A 191 -6.94 -14.69 -13.06
C LEU A 191 -8.08 -14.57 -12.07
N VAL A 192 -8.28 -13.35 -11.57
CA VAL A 192 -9.34 -13.00 -10.62
C VAL A 192 -10.22 -11.91 -11.19
N GLU A 193 -11.52 -11.96 -10.91
CA GLU A 193 -12.50 -10.93 -11.26
C GLU A 193 -13.22 -10.44 -10.00
N VAL A 194 -13.36 -9.13 -9.84
CA VAL A 194 -14.19 -8.55 -8.77
C VAL A 194 -15.66 -8.64 -9.21
N LYS A 195 -16.52 -9.36 -8.48
CA LYS A 195 -17.93 -9.59 -8.89
C LYS A 195 -18.93 -8.70 -8.17
N GLU A 196 -18.71 -8.42 -6.89
CA GLU A 196 -19.63 -7.62 -6.08
C GLU A 196 -18.84 -6.86 -5.00
N LEU A 197 -19.18 -5.58 -4.85
CA LEU A 197 -18.73 -4.72 -3.76
C LEU A 197 -19.97 -3.98 -3.24
N PHE A 198 -20.38 -4.30 -2.01
CA PHE A 198 -21.60 -3.75 -1.45
C PHE A 198 -21.43 -3.44 0.05
N GLU A 199 -21.89 -2.26 0.46
CA GLU A 199 -22.15 -1.92 1.85
C GLU A 199 -23.57 -1.35 1.94
N ASP A 200 -24.35 -1.81 2.90
CA ASP A 200 -25.61 -1.17 3.25
C ASP A 200 -25.33 0.12 4.06
N PRO A 201 -25.79 1.30 3.61
CA PRO A 201 -25.44 2.58 4.23
C PRO A 201 -25.95 2.70 5.67
N THR A 202 -27.03 1.99 6.01
CA THR A 202 -27.73 2.05 7.29
C THR A 202 -27.29 0.94 8.23
N THR A 203 -27.33 -0.31 7.75
CA THR A 203 -27.01 -1.48 8.58
C THR A 203 -25.51 -1.77 8.65
N LYS A 204 -24.71 -1.17 7.76
CA LYS A 204 -23.27 -1.42 7.62
C LYS A 204 -22.91 -2.87 7.27
N ILE A 205 -23.87 -3.63 6.72
CA ILE A 205 -23.62 -4.97 6.19
C ILE A 205 -22.71 -4.84 4.96
N ARG A 206 -21.57 -5.53 4.97
CA ARG A 206 -20.58 -5.51 3.88
C ARG A 206 -20.53 -6.86 3.15
N ARG A 207 -20.66 -6.85 1.83
CA ARG A 207 -20.56 -8.05 0.98
C ARG A 207 -19.50 -7.83 -0.10
N VAL A 208 -18.53 -8.72 -0.14
CA VAL A 208 -17.50 -8.77 -1.18
C VAL A 208 -17.55 -10.12 -1.85
N ARG A 209 -17.63 -10.13 -3.19
CA ARG A 209 -17.48 -11.34 -3.98
C ARG A 209 -16.40 -11.16 -5.02
N GLU A 210 -15.46 -12.09 -5.04
CA GLU A 210 -14.48 -12.25 -6.10
C GLU A 210 -14.65 -13.62 -6.77
N ARG A 211 -14.11 -13.74 -7.98
CA ARG A 211 -14.13 -14.97 -8.76
C ARG A 211 -12.74 -15.31 -9.24
N VAL A 212 -12.27 -16.51 -8.91
CA VAL A 212 -11.07 -17.12 -9.48
C VAL A 212 -11.47 -17.84 -10.75
N ASN A 213 -11.06 -17.31 -11.90
CA ASN A 213 -11.30 -17.94 -13.19
C ASN A 213 -10.32 -19.09 -13.46
N TRP A 214 -9.11 -19.00 -12.90
CA TRP A 214 -8.12 -20.08 -12.75
C TRP A 214 -6.96 -19.61 -11.87
N GLY A 215 -6.15 -20.55 -11.42
CA GLY A 215 -5.00 -20.28 -10.56
C GLY A 215 -5.43 -20.24 -9.10
N ARG A 216 -4.82 -19.37 -8.30
CA ARG A 216 -4.91 -19.45 -6.84
C ARG A 216 -4.93 -18.07 -6.18
N VAL A 217 -5.75 -17.95 -5.14
CA VAL A 217 -5.81 -16.78 -4.28
C VAL A 217 -5.76 -17.19 -2.82
N SER A 218 -5.14 -16.37 -1.99
CA SER A 218 -5.20 -16.48 -0.53
C SER A 218 -5.88 -15.23 0.01
N ALA A 219 -6.97 -15.42 0.75
CA ALA A 219 -7.78 -14.35 1.32
C ALA A 219 -7.65 -14.38 2.84
N ALA A 220 -7.21 -13.25 3.40
CA ALA A 220 -7.17 -12.99 4.83
C ALA A 220 -8.27 -11.99 5.17
N THR A 221 -9.37 -12.46 5.76
CA THR A 221 -10.52 -11.64 6.13
C THR A 221 -10.38 -11.11 7.54
N GLU A 222 -10.99 -9.96 7.78
CA GLU A 222 -11.05 -9.33 9.09
C GLU A 222 -12.27 -9.79 9.89
N ARG A 223 -12.17 -9.64 11.22
CA ARG A 223 -13.32 -9.86 12.11
C ARG A 223 -14.41 -8.86 11.74
N ARG A 224 -15.63 -9.36 11.57
CA ARG A 224 -16.77 -8.52 11.18
C ARG A 224 -17.63 -8.19 12.39
N ASN A 225 -18.06 -6.93 12.47
CA ASN A 225 -18.90 -6.45 13.57
C ASN A 225 -20.40 -6.49 13.23
N VAL A 226 -20.75 -6.70 11.95
CA VAL A 226 -22.12 -6.64 11.45
C VAL A 226 -22.54 -7.98 10.86
N GLN A 227 -23.55 -8.59 11.48
CA GLN A 227 -24.13 -9.86 11.04
C GLN A 227 -24.66 -9.76 9.60
N GLY A 228 -24.38 -10.80 8.80
CA GLY A 228 -24.76 -10.84 7.37
C GLY A 228 -23.69 -10.28 6.43
N SER A 229 -22.58 -9.78 6.97
CA SER A 229 -21.40 -9.41 6.19
C SER A 229 -20.57 -10.65 5.83
N PHE A 230 -19.96 -10.68 4.64
CA PHE A 230 -19.12 -11.78 4.21
C PHE A 230 -18.11 -11.39 3.11
N HIS A 231 -17.03 -12.18 3.01
CA HIS A 231 -16.16 -12.26 1.84
C HIS A 231 -16.35 -13.61 1.15
N GLU A 232 -16.48 -13.60 -0.17
CA GLU A 232 -16.61 -14.81 -0.96
C GLU A 232 -15.59 -14.90 -2.08
N VAL A 233 -15.02 -16.10 -2.23
CA VAL A 233 -14.18 -16.47 -3.35
C VAL A 233 -14.90 -17.58 -4.13
N SER A 234 -15.39 -17.24 -5.31
CA SER A 234 -16.09 -18.16 -6.19
C SER A 234 -15.17 -18.74 -7.27
N THR A 235 -15.45 -19.97 -7.66
CA THR A 235 -14.84 -20.67 -8.81
C THR A 235 -15.94 -21.07 -9.78
N GLU A 236 -15.65 -21.90 -10.77
CA GLU A 236 -16.69 -22.42 -11.66
C GLU A 236 -17.69 -23.36 -10.97
N ASN A 237 -17.23 -24.15 -9.99
CA ASN A 237 -18.01 -25.24 -9.40
C ASN A 237 -18.22 -25.12 -7.88
N ALA A 238 -17.65 -24.10 -7.22
CA ALA A 238 -17.76 -23.93 -5.78
C ALA A 238 -17.64 -22.46 -5.33
N VAL A 239 -18.17 -22.15 -4.16
CA VAL A 239 -18.09 -20.84 -3.50
C VAL A 239 -17.54 -21.03 -2.09
N ALA A 240 -16.36 -20.45 -1.82
CA ALA A 240 -15.82 -20.34 -0.47
C ALA A 240 -16.31 -19.04 0.18
N ARG A 241 -16.85 -19.11 1.40
CA ARG A 241 -17.41 -17.96 2.12
C ARG A 241 -16.81 -17.85 3.52
N ALA A 242 -16.40 -16.64 3.89
CA ALA A 242 -16.01 -16.28 5.24
C ALA A 242 -16.91 -15.16 5.78
N GLU A 243 -17.64 -15.44 6.85
CA GLU A 243 -18.52 -14.50 7.55
C GLU A 243 -17.80 -13.82 8.73
N GLU A 244 -16.71 -14.42 9.19
CA GLU A 244 -15.86 -13.97 10.30
C GLU A 244 -14.39 -13.88 9.86
N GLN A 245 -13.49 -13.60 10.80
CA GLN A 245 -12.04 -13.65 10.56
C GLN A 245 -11.61 -15.06 10.12
N ALA A 246 -10.97 -15.15 8.95
CA ALA A 246 -10.46 -16.38 8.38
C ALA A 246 -9.24 -16.10 7.50
N ASP A 247 -8.38 -17.10 7.38
CA ASP A 247 -7.28 -17.14 6.41
C ASP A 247 -7.40 -18.44 5.64
N PHE A 248 -7.67 -18.34 4.34
CA PHE A 248 -7.91 -19.49 3.49
C PHE A 248 -7.41 -19.27 2.07
N GLU A 249 -7.03 -20.37 1.43
CA GLU A 249 -6.57 -20.41 0.05
C GLU A 249 -7.59 -21.15 -0.82
N VAL A 250 -7.90 -20.58 -1.98
CA VAL A 250 -8.74 -21.20 -3.00
C VAL A 250 -7.94 -21.31 -4.29
N GLU A 251 -7.83 -22.53 -4.79
CA GLU A 251 -7.20 -22.86 -6.06
C GLU A 251 -8.23 -23.46 -7.02
N TYR A 252 -8.23 -22.99 -8.26
CA TYR A 252 -9.03 -23.54 -9.33
C TYR A 252 -8.14 -23.93 -10.51
N ASP A 253 -8.01 -25.24 -10.72
CA ASP A 253 -7.41 -25.80 -11.93
C ASP A 253 -8.49 -25.91 -13.01
N ARG A 254 -8.48 -24.99 -13.97
CA ARG A 254 -9.42 -24.98 -15.09
C ARG A 254 -9.24 -26.18 -16.03
N ALA A 255 -8.02 -26.67 -16.20
CA ALA A 255 -7.78 -27.83 -17.07
C ALA A 255 -8.42 -29.06 -16.44
N GLY A 256 -8.23 -29.26 -15.14
CA GLY A 256 -8.84 -30.30 -14.30
C GLY A 256 -10.28 -30.05 -13.88
N GLY A 257 -10.81 -28.84 -14.06
CA GLY A 257 -12.07 -28.36 -13.47
C GLY A 257 -12.21 -28.71 -11.99
N ARG A 258 -11.10 -28.61 -11.24
CA ARG A 258 -11.03 -28.95 -9.82
C ARG A 258 -10.82 -27.70 -8.99
N THR A 259 -11.58 -27.59 -7.91
CA THR A 259 -11.37 -26.54 -6.89
C THR A 259 -10.80 -27.17 -5.64
N ARG A 260 -9.76 -26.58 -5.07
CA ARG A 260 -9.26 -26.93 -3.74
C ARG A 260 -9.40 -25.72 -2.82
N MET A 261 -9.96 -25.94 -1.65
CA MET A 261 -9.98 -24.96 -0.57
C MET A 261 -9.16 -25.47 0.60
N THR A 262 -8.24 -24.65 1.11
CA THR A 262 -7.38 -24.97 2.26
C THR A 262 -7.52 -23.87 3.31
N VAL A 263 -7.71 -24.24 4.58
CA VAL A 263 -7.92 -23.27 5.67
C VAL A 263 -6.70 -23.21 6.59
N GLN A 264 -6.17 -22.01 6.80
CA GLN A 264 -5.08 -21.74 7.73
C GLN A 264 -5.60 -21.26 9.08
N ALA A 265 -6.61 -20.40 9.08
CA ALA A 265 -7.27 -19.90 10.30
C ALA A 265 -8.76 -19.62 10.08
N GLY A 266 -9.53 -19.57 11.16
CA GLY A 266 -10.98 -19.34 11.10
C GLY A 266 -11.78 -20.58 10.70
N ARG A 267 -13.04 -20.36 10.32
CA ARG A 267 -14.00 -21.43 9.96
C ARG A 267 -14.85 -21.06 8.73
N PRO A 268 -14.23 -20.80 7.57
CA PRO A 268 -14.97 -20.53 6.35
C PRO A 268 -15.70 -21.80 5.86
N SER A 269 -16.73 -21.61 5.04
CA SER A 269 -17.49 -22.68 4.42
C SER A 269 -17.22 -22.76 2.91
N LEU A 270 -17.36 -23.96 2.36
CA LEU A 270 -17.36 -24.23 0.93
C LEU A 270 -18.73 -24.76 0.53
N THR A 271 -19.37 -24.09 -0.42
CA THR A 271 -20.70 -24.45 -0.93
C THR A 271 -20.61 -24.82 -2.40
N THR A 272 -21.20 -25.94 -2.78
CA THR A 272 -21.48 -26.32 -4.16
C THR A 272 -23.00 -26.29 -4.41
N ALA A 273 -23.45 -26.71 -5.59
CA ALA A 273 -24.88 -26.82 -5.87
C ALA A 273 -25.61 -27.86 -5.00
N ARG A 274 -24.88 -28.77 -4.34
CA ARG A 274 -25.45 -29.91 -3.61
C ARG A 274 -25.15 -29.85 -2.11
N ASP A 275 -23.93 -29.45 -1.77
CA ASP A 275 -23.38 -29.63 -0.43
C ASP A 275 -22.83 -28.31 0.11
N THR A 276 -22.80 -28.18 1.43
CA THR A 276 -22.07 -27.12 2.13
C THR A 276 -21.25 -27.75 3.24
N VAL A 277 -19.97 -27.41 3.27
CA VAL A 277 -19.01 -27.97 4.22
C VAL A 277 -18.25 -26.84 4.89
N ALA A 278 -18.30 -26.78 6.23
CA ALA A 278 -17.43 -25.93 7.01
C ALA A 278 -16.09 -26.62 7.27
N LEU A 279 -15.00 -25.86 7.14
CA LEU A 279 -13.62 -26.34 7.30
C LEU A 279 -13.00 -25.74 8.57
N GLN A 280 -12.20 -26.54 9.27
CA GLN A 280 -11.40 -26.10 10.41
C GLN A 280 -9.98 -25.71 9.98
N PRO A 281 -9.20 -25.01 10.84
CA PRO A 281 -7.79 -24.77 10.58
C PRO A 281 -7.04 -26.07 10.29
N ARG A 282 -6.17 -26.03 9.29
CA ARG A 282 -5.40 -27.16 8.75
C ARG A 282 -6.21 -28.19 7.99
N GLU A 283 -7.48 -27.94 7.69
CA GLU A 283 -8.26 -28.78 6.79
C GLU A 283 -8.21 -28.26 5.36
N PHE A 284 -8.35 -29.20 4.41
CA PHE A 284 -8.64 -28.90 3.03
C PHE A 284 -9.72 -29.82 2.50
N VAL A 285 -10.34 -29.39 1.40
CA VAL A 285 -11.28 -30.20 0.63
C VAL A 285 -11.13 -29.89 -0.85
N GLU A 286 -11.43 -30.89 -1.69
CA GLU A 286 -11.46 -30.74 -3.14
C GLU A 286 -12.88 -30.91 -3.67
N VAL A 287 -13.17 -30.18 -4.74
CA VAL A 287 -14.41 -30.28 -5.51
C VAL A 287 -14.05 -30.67 -6.93
N ASP A 288 -14.64 -31.76 -7.41
CA ASP A 288 -14.40 -32.28 -8.76
C ASP A 288 -15.20 -31.53 -9.84
N ARG A 289 -15.01 -31.91 -11.11
CA ARG A 289 -15.68 -31.29 -12.27
C ARG A 289 -17.20 -31.39 -12.18
N GLU A 290 -17.73 -32.40 -11.51
CA GLU A 290 -19.16 -32.63 -11.35
C GLU A 290 -19.73 -31.93 -10.10
N SER A 291 -18.96 -31.02 -9.49
CA SER A 291 -19.32 -30.25 -8.29
C SER A 291 -19.56 -31.13 -7.05
N ARG A 292 -18.96 -32.33 -7.00
CA ARG A 292 -19.02 -33.18 -5.81
C ARG A 292 -17.90 -32.80 -4.86
N VAL A 293 -18.23 -32.67 -3.58
CA VAL A 293 -17.29 -32.37 -2.52
C VAL A 293 -16.62 -33.68 -2.09
N GLY A 294 -15.29 -33.73 -2.14
CA GLY A 294 -14.50 -34.84 -1.62
C GLY A 294 -14.51 -34.90 -0.09
N GLU A 295 -13.83 -35.91 0.46
CA GLU A 295 -13.66 -35.99 1.91
C GLU A 295 -12.78 -34.85 2.41
N ARG A 296 -13.11 -34.34 3.61
CA ARG A 296 -12.22 -33.41 4.33
C ARG A 296 -11.00 -34.17 4.78
N ASP A 297 -9.85 -33.54 4.64
CA ASP A 297 -8.58 -34.09 5.10
C ASP A 297 -7.70 -32.98 5.66
N THR A 298 -6.61 -33.37 6.33
CA THR A 298 -5.74 -32.46 7.06
C THR A 298 -4.40 -32.29 6.35
N ILE A 299 -3.86 -31.09 6.48
CA ILE A 299 -2.50 -30.75 6.05
C ILE A 299 -1.56 -30.56 7.25
N PRO A 300 -0.25 -30.75 7.04
CA PRO A 300 0.76 -30.36 8.02
C PRO A 300 0.63 -28.89 8.40
N GLY A 301 0.83 -28.60 9.69
CA GLY A 301 0.89 -27.23 10.17
C GLY A 301 2.08 -26.45 9.59
N PRO A 302 2.00 -25.11 9.47
CA PRO A 302 3.12 -24.30 9.03
C PRO A 302 4.29 -24.40 10.01
N PRO A 303 5.54 -24.56 9.52
CA PRO A 303 6.72 -24.52 10.36
C PRO A 303 6.88 -23.16 11.07
N GLN A 304 7.23 -23.17 12.36
CA GLN A 304 7.60 -21.95 13.07
C GLN A 304 9.03 -21.56 12.72
N LEU A 305 9.22 -20.39 12.11
CA LEU A 305 10.55 -19.89 11.78
C LEU A 305 11.30 -19.49 13.06
N LEU A 306 12.59 -19.84 13.16
CA LEU A 306 13.43 -19.57 14.34
C LEU A 306 14.54 -18.58 14.01
N GLU A 307 15.39 -18.90 13.04
CA GLU A 307 16.50 -18.05 12.60
C GLU A 307 16.50 -17.88 11.08
N PRO A 308 16.87 -16.70 10.56
CA PRO A 308 17.03 -15.45 11.30
C PRO A 308 15.73 -15.01 11.97
N ILE A 309 15.84 -14.28 13.09
CA ILE A 309 14.71 -13.49 13.59
C ILE A 309 14.23 -12.52 12.52
N ASP A 310 12.95 -12.17 12.56
CA ASP A 310 12.40 -11.27 11.56
C ASP A 310 13.13 -9.92 11.56
N GLN A 311 13.41 -9.42 10.36
CA GLN A 311 14.16 -8.20 10.06
C GLN A 311 15.61 -8.16 10.57
N ARG A 312 16.22 -9.33 10.81
CA ARG A 312 17.65 -9.41 11.12
C ARG A 312 18.48 -8.72 10.03
N VAL A 313 19.48 -7.93 10.43
CA VAL A 313 20.50 -7.38 9.53
C VAL A 313 21.81 -8.10 9.80
N PHE A 314 22.38 -8.71 8.77
CA PHE A 314 23.73 -9.25 8.77
C PHE A 314 24.66 -8.24 8.12
N VAL A 315 25.78 -7.94 8.79
CA VAL A 315 26.81 -7.03 8.30
C VAL A 315 28.08 -7.84 8.12
N TYR A 316 28.58 -7.90 6.89
CA TYR A 316 29.82 -8.58 6.53
C TYR A 316 30.83 -7.57 5.99
N ASP A 317 32.13 -7.86 6.13
CA ASP A 317 33.16 -7.02 5.49
C ASP A 317 33.10 -7.21 3.97
N ASP A 318 33.04 -8.46 3.51
CA ASP A 318 32.67 -8.85 2.14
C ASP A 318 31.36 -9.65 2.16
N PRO A 319 30.27 -9.20 1.48
CA PRO A 319 29.04 -9.97 1.33
C PRO A 319 29.24 -11.36 0.70
N GLU A 320 30.31 -11.59 -0.08
CA GLU A 320 30.62 -12.91 -0.63
C GLU A 320 31.05 -13.93 0.46
N ASP A 321 31.47 -13.48 1.64
CA ASP A 321 31.73 -14.36 2.79
C ASP A 321 30.46 -14.63 3.61
N SER A 322 29.30 -14.12 3.19
CA SER A 322 28.06 -14.29 3.93
C SER A 322 27.65 -15.77 4.00
N VAL A 323 27.37 -16.23 5.23
CA VAL A 323 26.74 -17.53 5.46
C VAL A 323 25.52 -17.29 6.35
N THR A 324 24.35 -17.30 5.71
CA THR A 324 23.07 -17.17 6.43
C THR A 324 22.51 -18.54 6.72
N VAL A 325 22.23 -18.83 7.99
CA VAL A 325 21.59 -20.06 8.42
C VAL A 325 20.10 -19.82 8.58
N LEU A 326 19.29 -20.50 7.78
CA LEU A 326 17.85 -20.58 7.96
C LEU A 326 17.54 -21.77 8.87
N ARG A 327 16.68 -21.57 9.86
CA ARG A 327 16.26 -22.60 10.83
C ARG A 327 14.81 -22.42 11.23
N TRP A 328 14.08 -23.52 11.33
CA TRP A 328 12.69 -23.57 11.77
C TRP A 328 12.48 -24.73 12.75
N ALA A 329 11.35 -24.73 13.44
CA ALA A 329 10.94 -25.83 14.29
C ALA A 329 10.51 -27.02 13.42
N PRO A 330 10.97 -28.26 13.71
CA PRO A 330 10.47 -29.45 13.03
C PRO A 330 8.95 -29.61 13.21
N VAL A 331 8.26 -29.95 12.12
CA VAL A 331 6.83 -30.27 12.12
C VAL A 331 6.68 -31.80 12.24
N PRO A 332 5.97 -32.34 13.26
CA PRO A 332 5.93 -33.79 13.52
C PRO A 332 5.46 -34.65 12.35
N GLU A 333 4.54 -34.15 11.53
CA GLU A 333 3.97 -34.86 10.38
C GLU A 333 4.84 -34.78 9.12
N ALA A 334 5.90 -33.96 9.13
CA ALA A 334 6.69 -33.64 7.94
C ALA A 334 7.77 -34.69 7.67
N VAL A 335 7.84 -35.15 6.42
CA VAL A 335 8.95 -35.98 5.91
C VAL A 335 9.98 -35.15 5.15
N ARG A 336 9.56 -33.99 4.63
CA ARG A 336 10.40 -32.98 3.97
C ARG A 336 9.77 -31.60 4.09
N TYR A 337 10.52 -30.59 3.71
CA TYR A 337 10.11 -29.20 3.66
C TYR A 337 10.33 -28.64 2.27
N HIS A 338 9.44 -27.73 1.87
CA HIS A 338 9.63 -26.88 0.71
C HIS A 338 10.01 -25.48 1.23
N LEU A 339 11.23 -25.03 0.90
CA LEU A 339 11.82 -23.74 1.27
C LEU A 339 11.85 -22.81 0.05
N GLN A 340 11.36 -21.59 0.23
CA GLN A 340 11.45 -20.52 -0.76
C GLN A 340 12.23 -19.32 -0.23
N LEU A 341 13.04 -18.72 -1.10
CA LEU A 341 13.75 -17.46 -0.88
C LEU A 341 13.49 -16.52 -2.06
N SER A 342 13.23 -15.25 -1.78
CA SER A 342 12.98 -14.22 -2.80
C SER A 342 13.48 -12.86 -2.33
N GLN A 343 13.70 -11.92 -3.25
CA GLN A 343 13.84 -10.49 -2.91
C GLN A 343 12.49 -9.75 -2.93
N GLN A 344 11.43 -10.46 -3.33
CA GLN A 344 10.07 -9.99 -3.46
C GLN A 344 9.20 -10.59 -2.34
N SER A 345 8.33 -9.80 -1.71
CA SER A 345 7.62 -10.25 -0.51
C SER A 345 6.41 -11.12 -0.82
N LEU A 346 5.88 -11.05 -2.05
CA LEU A 346 4.81 -11.95 -2.52
C LEU A 346 5.38 -13.20 -3.19
N PHE A 347 6.72 -13.31 -3.29
CA PHE A 347 7.43 -14.43 -3.90
C PHE A 347 7.04 -14.63 -5.38
N GLY A 348 6.83 -13.52 -6.11
CA GLY A 348 6.57 -13.55 -7.56
C GLY A 348 7.75 -14.15 -8.33
N GLU A 349 8.96 -13.71 -8.00
CA GLU A 349 10.21 -14.27 -8.52
C GLU A 349 11.02 -14.93 -7.39
N LEU A 350 11.45 -16.17 -7.58
CA LEU A 350 12.18 -16.94 -6.55
C LEU A 350 13.68 -16.94 -6.86
N LEU A 351 14.49 -16.58 -5.87
CA LEU A 351 15.93 -16.80 -5.90
C LEU A 351 16.28 -18.25 -5.58
N LEU A 352 15.48 -18.88 -4.72
CA LEU A 352 15.62 -20.28 -4.35
C LEU A 352 14.25 -20.91 -4.19
N ASP A 353 14.08 -22.10 -4.79
CA ASP A 353 12.91 -22.94 -4.65
C ASP A 353 13.36 -24.38 -4.41
N LYS A 354 13.39 -24.83 -3.15
CA LYS A 354 13.89 -26.17 -2.76
C LYS A 354 12.76 -26.99 -2.16
N GLU A 355 12.29 -28.00 -2.88
CA GLU A 355 11.12 -28.80 -2.47
C GLU A 355 11.43 -30.03 -1.60
N ASP A 356 12.69 -30.49 -1.54
CA ASP A 356 13.09 -31.73 -0.81
C ASP A 356 14.10 -31.45 0.32
N VAL A 357 13.81 -30.46 1.15
CA VAL A 357 14.66 -30.17 2.31
C VAL A 357 14.30 -31.12 3.45
N ARG A 358 15.22 -32.01 3.85
CA ARG A 358 14.95 -33.05 4.88
C ARG A 358 15.26 -32.64 6.31
N PHE A 359 16.01 -31.56 6.49
CA PHE A 359 16.40 -31.06 7.81
C PHE A 359 15.73 -29.72 8.08
N ALA A 360 15.46 -29.41 9.35
CA ALA A 360 14.85 -28.13 9.74
C ALA A 360 15.85 -26.94 9.70
N THR A 361 16.87 -27.04 8.85
CA THR A 361 17.89 -26.01 8.66
C THR A 361 18.52 -26.09 7.27
N VAL A 362 18.86 -24.92 6.72
CA VAL A 362 19.59 -24.77 5.46
C VAL A 362 20.63 -23.67 5.63
N LYS A 363 21.85 -23.92 5.14
CA LYS A 363 22.90 -22.90 5.03
C LYS A 363 22.89 -22.30 3.63
N LEU A 364 22.87 -20.98 3.56
CA LEU A 364 22.92 -20.19 2.33
C LEU A 364 24.24 -19.43 2.29
N PRO A 365 25.22 -19.86 1.46
CA PRO A 365 26.44 -19.11 1.26
C PRO A 365 26.24 -18.00 0.21
N LYS A 366 27.08 -16.96 0.24
CA LYS A 366 27.26 -15.99 -0.84
C LYS A 366 25.98 -15.26 -1.26
N LEU A 367 25.18 -14.83 -0.29
CA LEU A 367 24.06 -13.95 -0.60
C LEU A 367 24.59 -12.56 -0.93
N PRO A 368 24.15 -11.95 -2.05
CA PRO A 368 24.54 -10.59 -2.36
C PRO A 368 23.97 -9.63 -1.32
N GLU A 369 24.47 -8.40 -1.32
CA GLU A 369 23.83 -7.34 -0.56
C GLU A 369 22.37 -7.16 -1.00
N GLY A 370 21.48 -6.98 -0.01
CA GLY A 370 20.07 -6.69 -0.26
C GLY A 370 19.14 -7.26 0.79
N SER A 371 17.85 -7.14 0.50
CA SER A 371 16.75 -7.66 1.31
C SER A 371 16.25 -9.01 0.80
N PHE A 372 16.04 -9.96 1.70
CA PHE A 372 15.57 -11.31 1.38
C PHE A 372 14.37 -11.70 2.22
N TYR A 373 13.36 -12.27 1.58
CA TYR A 373 12.18 -12.88 2.18
C TYR A 373 12.28 -14.39 2.05
N TRP A 374 11.94 -15.11 3.10
CA TRP A 374 11.92 -16.56 3.09
C TRP A 374 10.72 -17.12 3.82
N ARG A 375 10.26 -18.28 3.36
CA ARG A 375 9.15 -19.02 3.95
C ARG A 375 9.36 -20.51 3.74
N VAL A 376 8.77 -21.32 4.61
CA VAL A 376 8.89 -22.78 4.58
C VAL A 376 7.52 -23.40 4.76
N ARG A 377 7.21 -24.47 4.03
CA ARG A 377 6.07 -25.34 4.32
C ARG A 377 6.52 -26.77 4.55
N ALA A 378 5.79 -27.47 5.40
CA ALA A 378 5.95 -28.90 5.63
C ALA A 378 5.25 -29.71 4.54
N VAL A 379 5.80 -30.89 4.21
CA VAL A 379 5.17 -31.88 3.34
C VAL A 379 5.20 -33.23 4.06
N ASP A 380 4.05 -33.90 4.14
CA ASP A 380 3.93 -35.20 4.81
C ASP A 380 4.24 -36.40 3.90
N GLY A 381 4.20 -37.60 4.49
CA GLY A 381 4.42 -38.86 3.79
C GLY A 381 3.39 -39.21 2.71
N ARG A 382 2.24 -38.51 2.67
CA ARG A 382 1.20 -38.63 1.63
C ARG A 382 1.35 -37.57 0.55
N THR A 383 2.51 -36.90 0.49
CA THR A 383 2.84 -35.79 -0.42
C THR A 383 1.93 -34.57 -0.29
N ARG A 384 1.15 -34.47 0.79
CA ARG A 384 0.31 -33.30 1.06
C ARG A 384 1.18 -32.19 1.61
N ALA A 385 1.18 -31.06 0.94
CA ALA A 385 1.89 -29.86 1.36
C ALA A 385 0.98 -29.02 2.26
N GLY A 386 1.52 -28.58 3.40
CA GLY A 386 0.88 -27.57 4.22
C GLY A 386 0.92 -26.19 3.57
N VAL A 387 0.34 -25.22 4.28
CA VAL A 387 0.53 -23.80 3.96
C VAL A 387 1.95 -23.37 4.28
N PHE A 388 2.44 -22.34 3.60
CA PHE A 388 3.70 -21.72 3.96
C PHE A 388 3.59 -21.04 5.33
N SER A 389 4.70 -21.05 6.06
CA SER A 389 4.88 -20.19 7.23
C SER A 389 4.65 -18.73 6.86
N GLU A 390 4.42 -17.91 7.88
CA GLU A 390 4.65 -16.47 7.78
C GLU A 390 6.03 -16.22 7.14
N ALA A 391 6.07 -15.28 6.20
CA ALA A 391 7.32 -14.90 5.57
C ALA A 391 8.15 -14.10 6.58
N ARG A 392 9.42 -14.45 6.71
CA ARG A 392 10.39 -13.62 7.43
C ARG A 392 11.30 -12.90 6.47
N LYS A 393 11.74 -11.73 6.90
CA LYS A 393 12.71 -10.92 6.18
C LYS A 393 14.05 -10.89 6.90
N PHE A 394 15.15 -10.87 6.16
CA PHE A 394 16.45 -10.44 6.67
C PHE A 394 17.17 -9.60 5.60
N ARG A 395 18.22 -8.90 6.01
CA ARG A 395 19.07 -8.10 5.13
C ARG A 395 20.52 -8.53 5.24
N VAL A 396 21.22 -8.50 4.13
CA VAL A 396 22.68 -8.65 4.05
C VAL A 396 23.26 -7.30 3.61
N ARG A 397 24.24 -6.79 4.35
CA ARG A 397 24.90 -5.49 4.10
C ARG A 397 26.41 -5.61 4.15
N SER A 398 27.12 -4.85 3.33
CA SER A 398 28.55 -4.62 3.52
C SER A 398 28.81 -3.57 4.61
N ARG A 399 29.83 -3.78 5.45
CA ARG A 399 30.29 -2.80 6.44
C ARG A 399 30.78 -1.51 5.77
N ALA A 400 31.31 -1.58 4.55
CA ALA A 400 31.87 -0.43 3.83
C ALA A 400 30.86 0.70 3.56
N LEU A 401 29.55 0.40 3.59
CA LEU A 401 28.48 1.38 3.36
C LEU A 401 27.92 2.00 4.65
N ARG A 402 28.33 1.51 5.84
CA ARG A 402 28.11 2.29 7.06
C ARG A 402 29.08 3.45 7.03
N ASN A 403 28.60 4.65 6.73
CA ASN A 403 29.31 5.87 7.09
C ASN A 403 28.95 6.23 8.53
N PRO A 404 29.72 5.82 9.56
CA PRO A 404 29.42 6.15 10.95
C PRO A 404 29.52 7.66 11.24
N GLU A 405 30.07 8.46 10.32
CA GLU A 405 30.14 9.91 10.43
C GLU A 405 28.88 10.61 9.89
N ASP A 406 27.94 9.86 9.30
CA ASP A 406 26.68 10.44 8.84
C ASP A 406 25.81 10.89 10.03
N GLN A 407 25.50 12.18 10.06
CA GLN A 407 24.65 12.83 11.05
C GLN A 407 23.36 13.38 10.44
N ALA A 408 23.17 13.23 9.12
CA ALA A 408 22.00 13.74 8.44
C ALA A 408 20.81 12.81 8.70
N PRO A 409 19.64 13.34 9.13
CA PRO A 409 18.46 12.50 9.29
C PRO A 409 17.93 12.04 7.92
N PRO A 410 17.44 10.80 7.78
CA PRO A 410 16.98 10.27 6.50
C PRO A 410 15.75 11.06 6.00
N PRO A 411 15.65 11.39 4.70
CA PRO A 411 14.48 12.05 4.15
C PRO A 411 13.23 11.17 4.31
N LEU A 412 12.08 11.76 4.62
CA LEU A 412 10.80 11.05 4.70
C LEU A 412 9.75 11.81 3.90
N GLU A 413 9.44 11.32 2.71
CA GLU A 413 8.41 11.88 1.84
C GLU A 413 7.23 10.93 1.75
N ILE A 414 6.02 11.45 1.97
CA ILE A 414 4.76 10.71 1.82
C ILE A 414 4.05 11.25 0.60
N PHE A 415 3.86 10.40 -0.41
CA PHE A 415 3.13 10.73 -1.63
C PHE A 415 1.63 10.44 -1.47
N ASP A 416 1.32 9.30 -0.85
CA ASP A 416 -0.05 8.86 -0.65
C ASP A 416 -0.32 8.52 0.81
N PHE A 417 -1.50 8.89 1.27
CA PHE A 417 -2.04 8.53 2.58
C PHE A 417 -3.53 8.28 2.41
N LEU A 418 -3.87 7.05 2.05
CA LEU A 418 -5.16 6.65 1.50
C LEU A 418 -5.91 5.78 2.52
N PRO A 419 -6.94 6.30 3.19
CA PRO A 419 -7.84 5.48 3.99
C PRO A 419 -8.59 4.48 3.10
N SER A 420 -8.66 3.23 3.53
CA SER A 420 -9.50 2.19 2.92
C SER A 420 -10.13 1.33 4.02
N GLY A 421 -11.38 1.66 4.37
CA GLY A 421 -12.07 1.03 5.49
C GLY A 421 -11.29 1.18 6.82
N PRO A 422 -11.02 0.08 7.55
CA PRO A 422 -10.26 0.12 8.81
C PRO A 422 -8.74 0.20 8.60
N LEU A 423 -8.28 0.29 7.35
CA LEU A 423 -6.87 0.34 6.98
C LEU A 423 -6.50 1.71 6.44
N VAL A 424 -5.22 2.07 6.54
CA VAL A 424 -4.63 3.16 5.76
C VAL A 424 -3.45 2.65 4.98
N ILE A 425 -3.40 3.00 3.70
CA ILE A 425 -2.30 2.73 2.79
C ILE A 425 -1.42 3.97 2.73
N ILE A 426 -0.14 3.82 3.08
CA ILE A 426 0.83 4.90 3.10
C ILE A 426 1.92 4.59 2.09
N ASN A 427 2.10 5.45 1.10
CA ASN A 427 3.19 5.34 0.12
C ASN A 427 4.14 6.50 0.29
N GLY A 428 5.43 6.19 0.25
CA GLY A 428 6.46 7.20 0.40
C GLY A 428 7.80 6.76 -0.14
N ARG A 429 8.78 7.64 0.02
CA ARG A 429 10.19 7.36 -0.22
C ARG A 429 11.02 7.82 0.97
N THR A 430 12.10 7.10 1.19
CA THR A 430 13.14 7.42 2.16
C THR A 430 14.48 6.87 1.67
N GLU A 431 15.51 6.98 2.49
CA GLU A 431 16.82 6.45 2.18
C GLU A 431 16.80 4.90 2.07
N PRO A 432 17.36 4.32 0.99
CA PRO A 432 17.47 2.88 0.85
C PRO A 432 18.17 2.24 2.05
N GLY A 433 17.56 1.18 2.59
CA GLY A 433 18.10 0.47 3.75
C GLY A 433 17.79 1.09 5.11
N ALA A 434 17.12 2.25 5.16
CA ALA A 434 16.53 2.74 6.39
C ALA A 434 15.44 1.77 6.91
N VAL A 435 15.23 1.81 8.23
CA VAL A 435 14.17 1.08 8.90
C VAL A 435 13.03 2.04 9.17
N ILE A 436 11.87 1.78 8.57
CA ILE A 436 10.66 2.55 8.83
C ILE A 436 9.75 1.80 9.80
N SER A 437 9.09 2.55 10.65
CA SER A 437 8.06 2.08 11.58
C SER A 437 6.85 3.02 11.50
N VAL A 438 5.65 2.45 11.40
CA VAL A 438 4.39 3.18 11.51
C VAL A 438 3.65 2.64 12.73
N GLY A 439 3.58 3.46 13.78
CA GLY A 439 3.17 3.00 15.11
C GLY A 439 4.10 1.88 15.60
N ARG A 440 3.54 0.68 15.81
CA ARG A 440 4.31 -0.52 16.21
C ARG A 440 4.74 -1.39 15.03
N GLN A 441 4.21 -1.13 13.85
CA GLN A 441 4.44 -1.95 12.67
C GLN A 441 5.71 -1.48 11.97
N LYS A 442 6.67 -2.39 11.80
CA LYS A 442 7.86 -2.12 10.97
C LYS A 442 7.50 -2.33 9.50
N VAL A 443 7.93 -1.43 8.65
CA VAL A 443 7.60 -1.40 7.22
C VAL A 443 8.87 -1.57 6.40
N ASP A 444 8.72 -2.16 5.22
CA ASP A 444 9.83 -2.42 4.33
C ASP A 444 10.10 -1.24 3.41
N VAL A 445 11.36 -0.79 3.41
CA VAL A 445 11.92 0.08 2.37
C VAL A 445 12.55 -0.80 1.29
N TYR A 446 12.17 -0.57 0.05
CA TYR A 446 12.72 -1.20 -1.14
C TYR A 446 14.10 -0.60 -1.49
N GLU A 447 14.87 -1.27 -2.36
CA GLU A 447 16.21 -0.80 -2.75
C GLU A 447 16.20 0.54 -3.50
N ASP A 448 15.08 0.93 -4.12
CA ASP A 448 14.90 2.25 -4.75
C ASP A 448 14.46 3.34 -3.75
N GLY A 449 14.42 3.02 -2.46
CA GLY A 449 14.01 3.91 -1.37
C GLY A 449 12.49 4.03 -1.20
N SER A 450 11.68 3.45 -2.09
CA SER A 450 10.23 3.47 -1.92
C SER A 450 9.79 2.60 -0.74
N PHE A 451 8.65 2.91 -0.15
CA PHE A 451 8.01 2.04 0.81
C PHE A 451 6.49 2.16 0.71
N THR A 452 5.82 1.12 1.20
CA THR A 452 4.38 0.98 1.16
C THR A 452 3.97 0.32 2.48
N ALA A 453 3.12 0.99 3.27
CA ALA A 453 2.62 0.49 4.55
C ALA A 453 1.11 0.31 4.50
N ILE A 454 0.60 -0.83 4.96
CA ILE A 454 -0.82 -0.99 5.34
C ILE A 454 -0.86 -1.00 6.85
N VAL A 455 -1.53 -0.01 7.42
CA VAL A 455 -1.68 0.08 8.87
C VAL A 455 -3.13 -0.03 9.23
N ARG A 456 -3.43 -0.98 10.11
CA ARG A 456 -4.75 -1.10 10.71
C ARG A 456 -4.95 0.00 11.75
N LEU A 457 -6.10 0.63 11.69
CA LEU A 457 -6.49 1.69 12.61
C LEU A 457 -7.07 1.05 13.87
N GLU A 458 -6.71 1.60 15.03
CA GLU A 458 -6.96 0.95 16.33
C GLU A 458 -8.36 1.26 16.87
N LYS A 459 -8.93 2.41 16.48
CA LYS A 459 -10.19 2.90 17.05
C LYS A 459 -11.02 3.71 16.07
N GLU A 460 -12.31 3.80 16.35
CA GLU A 460 -13.25 4.62 15.60
C GLU A 460 -12.93 6.11 15.77
N GLY A 461 -13.24 6.90 14.75
CA GLY A 461 -12.96 8.33 14.73
C GLY A 461 -11.47 8.65 14.50
N LEU A 462 -10.95 9.66 15.21
CA LEU A 462 -9.63 10.22 14.94
C LEU A 462 -8.50 9.31 15.43
N ASN A 463 -7.68 8.83 14.50
CA ASN A 463 -6.45 8.10 14.73
C ASN A 463 -5.25 8.97 14.37
N GLN A 464 -4.18 8.84 15.16
CA GLN A 464 -2.89 9.48 14.88
C GLN A 464 -1.84 8.42 14.66
N LEU A 465 -1.15 8.48 13.53
CA LEU A 465 -0.11 7.56 13.14
C LEU A 465 1.24 8.28 13.15
N GLN A 466 2.14 7.79 14.00
CA GLN A 466 3.52 8.22 14.00
C GLN A 466 4.32 7.34 13.03
N ILE A 467 4.91 7.97 12.03
CA ILE A 467 5.81 7.36 11.06
C ILE A 467 7.22 7.77 11.47
N ARG A 468 8.06 6.80 11.83
CA ARG A 468 9.47 7.03 12.19
C ARG A 468 10.36 6.23 11.27
N VAL A 469 11.33 6.91 10.66
CA VAL A 469 12.40 6.30 9.87
C VAL A 469 13.71 6.45 10.63
N GLN A 470 14.55 5.42 10.61
CA GLN A 470 15.90 5.42 11.13
C GLN A 470 16.87 4.87 10.09
N ASP A 471 17.94 5.60 9.79
CA ASP A 471 18.98 5.18 8.84
C ASP A 471 19.96 4.15 9.47
N PRO A 472 20.90 3.57 8.69
CA PRO A 472 21.90 2.64 9.21
C PRO A 472 22.93 3.24 10.18
N ALA A 473 23.14 4.57 10.14
CA ALA A 473 24.03 5.32 11.04
C ALA A 473 23.35 5.61 12.40
N GLY A 474 22.03 5.49 12.46
CA GLY A 474 21.20 5.68 13.65
C GLY A 474 20.40 6.99 13.66
N ASN A 475 20.55 7.87 12.66
CA ASN A 475 19.78 9.12 12.60
C ASN A 475 18.33 8.81 12.27
N ALA A 476 17.41 9.65 12.75
CA ALA A 476 15.98 9.37 12.62
C ALA A 476 15.16 10.60 12.26
N THR A 477 14.14 10.38 11.45
CA THR A 477 13.09 11.34 11.09
C THR A 477 11.75 10.82 11.57
N SER A 478 10.88 11.68 12.07
CA SER A 478 9.52 11.31 12.47
C SER A 478 8.48 12.28 11.93
N MET A 479 7.32 11.76 11.53
CA MET A 479 6.18 12.51 11.04
C MET A 479 4.90 11.94 11.64
N THR A 480 3.95 12.81 11.99
CA THR A 480 2.63 12.38 12.45
C THR A 480 1.57 12.72 11.41
N LYS A 481 0.72 11.74 11.08
CA LYS A 481 -0.45 11.93 10.21
C LYS A 481 -1.72 11.53 10.96
N SER A 482 -2.80 12.25 10.69
CA SER A 482 -4.10 11.96 11.28
C SER A 482 -5.04 11.39 10.23
N VAL A 483 -5.85 10.42 10.62
CA VAL A 483 -6.89 9.81 9.78
C VAL A 483 -8.15 9.60 10.61
N TYR A 484 -9.31 9.82 10.01
CA TYR A 484 -10.60 9.58 10.65
C TYR A 484 -11.25 8.32 10.05
N VAL A 485 -11.78 7.45 10.91
CA VAL A 485 -12.51 6.24 10.51
C VAL A 485 -13.99 6.37 10.88
N GLU A 486 -14.86 6.26 9.89
CA GLU A 486 -16.31 6.17 10.08
C GLU A 486 -16.71 4.70 10.27
N SER A 487 -16.84 4.26 11.54
CA SER A 487 -17.32 2.93 11.98
C SER A 487 -16.56 1.68 11.51
N PHE A 488 -16.17 0.81 12.45
CA PHE A 488 -15.49 -0.47 12.21
C PHE A 488 -16.42 -1.57 11.70
#